data_AF-A0A959WHY2-F1
#
_entry.id   AF-A0A959WHY2-F1
#
_cell.length_a   1.000
_cell.length_b   1.000
_cell.length_c   1.000
_cell.angle_alpha   90.00
_cell.angle_beta   90.00
_cell.angle_gamma   90.00
#
_symmetry.space_group_name_H-M   'P 1'
#
loop_
_entity.id
_entity.type
_entity.pdbx_description
1 polymer ?
#
loop_
_entity_poly.entity_id
_entity_poly.type
_entity_poly.pdbx_seq_one_letter_code
_entity_poly.pdbx_strand_id
1 'polypeptide(L)'
;MTATWAWLVLLFPLLGSLTIGLTFRVLPERTAGLVGIAAIVAAFVCGILALIGLQGEPSESRHVASSLWEYAAVGDFKIDLGIYV
;
A
#
# COMPACT_ATOMS: atom_id res chain seq x y z
N MET A 1 -12.59 6.20 0.61
CA MET A 1 -11.69 5.87 -0.52
C MET A 1 -10.22 6.13 -0.20
N THR A 2 -9.88 7.18 0.55
CA THR A 2 -8.50 7.51 0.97
C THR A 2 -7.70 6.32 1.52
N ALA A 3 -8.26 5.60 2.50
CA ALA A 3 -7.62 4.41 3.06
C ALA A 3 -7.37 3.32 2.02
N THR A 4 -8.30 3.10 1.08
CA THR A 4 -8.13 2.13 -0.01
C THR A 4 -6.92 2.47 -0.87
N TRP A 5 -6.78 3.74 -1.26
CA TRP A 5 -5.62 4.19 -2.02
C TRP A 5 -4.32 3.99 -1.25
N ALA A 6 -4.31 4.32 0.04
CA ALA A 6 -3.13 4.14 0.89
C ALA A 6 -2.74 2.66 1.08
N TRP A 7 -3.70 1.73 1.19
CA TRP A 7 -3.41 0.29 1.18
C TRP A 7 -2.82 -0.18 -0.14
N LEU A 8 -3.30 0.36 -1.27
CA LEU A 8 -2.75 0.03 -2.60
C LEU A 8 -1.30 0.51 -2.78
N VAL A 9 -0.90 1.62 -2.13
CA VAL A 9 0.50 2.09 -2.09
C VAL A 9 1.43 0.99 -1.54
N LEU A 10 0.99 0.25 -0.52
CA LEU A 10 1.76 -0.87 0.06
C LEU A 10 1.64 -2.14 -0.78
N LEU A 11 0.47 -2.41 -1.36
CA LEU A 11 0.20 -3.63 -2.12
C LEU A 11 1.03 -3.70 -3.41
N PHE A 12 1.13 -2.61 -4.18
CA PHE A 12 1.79 -2.68 -5.50
C PHE A 12 3.29 -3.03 -5.43
N PRO A 13 4.11 -2.41 -4.57
CA PRO A 13 5.52 -2.80 -4.42
C PRO A 13 5.68 -4.23 -3.90
N LEU A 14 4.80 -4.67 -2.99
CA LEU A 14 4.79 -6.06 -2.52
C LEU A 14 4.49 -7.02 -3.66
N LEU A 15 3.46 -6.77 -4.48
CA LEU A 15 3.15 -7.61 -5.64
C LEU A 15 4.28 -7.60 -6.68
N GLY A 16 4.87 -6.44 -6.95
CA GLY A 16 6.00 -6.32 -7.88
C GLY A 16 7.23 -7.11 -7.41
N SER A 17 7.61 -6.95 -6.14
CA SER A 17 8.73 -7.69 -5.54
C SER A 17 8.46 -9.19 -5.46
N LEU A 18 7.27 -9.62 -5.06
CA LEU A 18 6.89 -11.04 -5.05
C LEU A 18 6.90 -11.63 -6.47
N THR A 19 6.38 -10.90 -7.46
CA THR A 19 6.40 -11.36 -8.85
C THR A 19 7.83 -11.57 -9.33
N ILE A 20 8.70 -10.58 -9.18
CA ILE A 20 10.11 -10.69 -9.61
C ILE A 20 10.84 -11.79 -8.81
N GLY A 21 10.68 -11.80 -7.49
CA GLY A 21 11.37 -12.74 -6.60
C GLY A 21 10.96 -14.20 -6.80
N LEU A 22 9.68 -14.47 -7.08
CA LEU A 22 9.18 -15.83 -7.30
C LEU A 22 9.39 -16.31 -8.74
N THR A 23 9.52 -15.40 -9.71
CA THR A 23 9.68 -15.74 -11.13
C THR A 23 11.08 -15.51 -11.69
N PHE A 24 12.07 -15.24 -10.83
CA PHE A 24 13.43 -14.84 -11.22
C PHE A 24 14.14 -15.78 -12.22
N ARG A 25 13.77 -17.07 -12.25
CA ARG A 25 14.37 -18.06 -13.18
C ARG A 25 13.76 -18.04 -14.58
N VAL A 26 12.55 -17.52 -14.73
CA VAL A 26 11.77 -17.59 -15.97
C VAL A 26 11.47 -16.22 -16.56
N LEU A 27 11.55 -15.16 -15.76
CA LEU A 27 11.23 -13.81 -16.17
C LEU A 27 12.46 -13.15 -16.83
N PRO A 28 12.36 -12.68 -18.10
CA PRO A 28 13.45 -11.93 -18.72
C PRO A 28 13.74 -10.64 -17.97
N GLU A 29 15.01 -10.23 -17.94
CA GLU A 29 15.48 -9.04 -17.20
C GLU A 29 14.70 -7.76 -17.54
N ARG A 30 14.43 -7.54 -18.84
CA ARG A 30 13.65 -6.37 -19.29
C ARG A 30 12.24 -6.40 -18.71
N THR A 31 11.60 -7.56 -18.70
CA THR A 31 10.25 -7.73 -18.16
C THR A 31 10.26 -7.51 -16.64
N ALA A 32 11.25 -8.05 -15.93
CA ALA A 32 11.42 -7.83 -14.50
C ALA A 32 11.58 -6.32 -14.17
N GLY A 33 12.41 -5.61 -14.94
CA GLY A 33 12.57 -4.16 -14.80
C GLY A 33 11.26 -3.39 -15.03
N LEU A 34 10.51 -3.74 -16.08
CA LEU A 34 9.21 -3.13 -16.36
C LEU A 34 8.18 -3.39 -15.25
N VAL A 35 8.14 -4.60 -14.69
CA VAL A 35 7.26 -4.93 -13.54
C VAL A 35 7.60 -4.06 -12.33
N GLY A 36 8.89 -3.89 -12.02
CA GLY A 36 9.33 -3.03 -10.93
C GLY A 36 8.91 -1.57 -11.12
N ILE A 37 9.16 -1.01 -12.31
CA ILE A 37 8.77 0.37 -12.63
C ILE A 37 7.25 0.54 -12.54
N ALA A 38 6.49 -0.38 -13.15
CA ALA A 38 5.03 -0.32 -13.16
C ALA A 38 4.44 -0.38 -11.74
N ALA A 39 4.99 -1.24 -10.88
CA ALA A 39 4.57 -1.34 -9.48
C ALA A 39 4.77 -0.02 -8.72
N ILE A 40 5.93 0.63 -8.88
CA ILE A 40 6.21 1.90 -8.20
C ILE A 40 5.36 3.04 -8.78
N VAL A 41 5.18 3.10 -10.10
CA VAL A 41 4.31 4.11 -10.73
C VAL A 41 2.86 3.95 -10.25
N ALA A 42 2.34 2.73 -10.18
CA ALA A 42 1.00 2.47 -9.67
C ALA A 42 0.85 2.88 -8.19
N ALA A 43 1.84 2.56 -7.36
CA ALA A 43 1.87 3.00 -5.96
C ALA A 43 1.90 4.53 -5.85
N PHE A 44 2.70 5.21 -6.67
CA PHE A 44 2.78 6.67 -6.69
C PHE A 44 1.46 7.33 -7.07
N VAL A 45 0.77 6.83 -8.09
CA VAL A 45 -0.56 7.30 -8.48
C VAL A 45 -1.56 7.12 -7.33
N CYS A 46 -1.52 6.00 -6.62
CA CYS A 46 -2.36 5.80 -5.43
C CYS A 46 -2.03 6.79 -4.31
N GLY A 47 -0.75 7.13 -4.11
CA GLY A 47 -0.34 8.17 -3.16
C GLY A 47 -0.92 9.54 -3.50
N ILE A 48 -0.92 9.93 -4.78
CA ILE A 48 -1.57 11.16 -5.24
C ILE A 48 -3.08 11.13 -4.96
N LEU A 49 -3.75 10.01 -5.26
CA LEU A 49 -5.20 9.87 -5.04
C LEU A 49 -5.55 9.89 -3.54
N ALA A 50 -4.71 9.31 -2.68
CA ALA A 50 -4.84 9.41 -1.23
C ALA A 50 -4.70 10.88 -0.77
N LEU A 51 -3.68 11.60 -1.27
CA LEU A 51 -3.48 13.01 -0.97
C LEU A 51 -4.68 13.87 -1.39
N ILE A 52 -5.18 13.70 -2.62
CA ILE A 52 -6.37 14.40 -3.09
C ILE A 52 -7.56 14.10 -2.18
N GLY A 53 -7.72 12.84 -1.74
CA GLY A 53 -8.75 12.44 -0.79
C GLY A 53 -8.64 13.16 0.55
N LEU A 54 -7.45 13.23 1.14
CA LEU A 54 -7.20 13.95 2.40
C LEU A 54 -7.44 15.45 2.30
N GLN A 55 -7.11 16.06 1.16
CA GLN A 55 -7.32 17.49 0.96
C GLN A 55 -8.81 17.87 0.92
N GLY A 56 -9.69 16.89 0.62
CA GLY A 56 -11.14 17.03 0.71
C GLY A 56 -11.69 17.03 2.14
N GLU A 57 -10.91 16.59 3.13
CA GLU A 57 -11.32 16.59 4.54
C GLU A 57 -11.09 17.96 5.21
N PRO A 58 -11.87 18.29 6.26
CA PRO A 58 -11.61 19.44 7.14
C PRO A 58 -10.17 19.45 7.65
N SER A 59 -9.60 20.64 7.84
CA SER A 59 -8.18 20.81 8.22
C SER A 59 -7.79 20.05 9.49
N GLU A 60 -8.69 19.96 10.47
CA GLU A 60 -8.46 19.22 11.72
C GLU A 60 -8.55 17.69 11.58
N SER A 61 -9.13 17.19 10.49
CA SER A 61 -9.40 15.77 10.24
C SER A 61 -8.80 15.26 8.92
N ARG A 62 -7.73 15.90 8.42
CA ARG A 62 -6.96 15.42 7.26
C ARG A 62 -6.05 14.24 7.60
N HIS A 63 -6.64 13.23 8.18
CA HIS A 63 -5.99 11.97 8.47
C HIS A 63 -7.02 10.85 8.54
N VAL A 64 -6.62 9.64 8.20
CA VAL A 64 -7.46 8.45 8.26
C VAL A 64 -6.69 7.33 8.94
N ALA A 65 -7.23 6.85 10.05
CA ALA A 65 -6.82 5.59 10.67
C ALA A 65 -7.63 4.44 10.08
N SER A 66 -6.96 3.43 9.53
CA SER A 66 -7.60 2.23 8.98
C SER A 66 -6.90 0.98 9.49
N SER A 67 -7.65 0.13 10.20
CA SER A 67 -7.21 -1.21 10.58
C SER A 67 -7.61 -2.21 9.49
N LEU A 68 -6.71 -3.14 9.16
CA LEU A 68 -6.95 -4.24 8.23
C LEU A 68 -7.42 -5.50 8.99
N TRP A 69 -6.72 -5.87 10.06
CA TRP A 69 -7.07 -6.96 10.96
C TRP A 69 -6.39 -6.81 12.33
N GLU A 70 -6.88 -7.53 13.34
CA GLU A 70 -6.21 -7.67 14.64
C GLU A 70 -4.93 -8.52 14.47
N TYR A 71 -3.76 -7.90 14.61
CA TYR A 71 -2.46 -8.54 14.38
C TYR A 71 -2.09 -9.49 15.51
N ALA A 72 -2.30 -9.07 16.77
CA ALA A 72 -1.99 -9.85 17.95
C ALA A 72 -2.84 -9.42 19.14
N ALA A 73 -3.21 -10.37 20.00
CA ALA A 73 -3.90 -10.09 21.25
C ALA A 73 -3.39 -10.98 22.40
N VAL A 74 -3.29 -10.39 23.59
CA VAL A 74 -2.96 -11.07 24.85
C VAL A 74 -3.80 -10.48 25.98
N GLY A 75 -4.75 -11.26 26.50
CA GLY A 75 -5.74 -10.76 27.47
C GLY A 75 -6.54 -9.60 26.87
N ASP A 76 -6.56 -8.46 27.56
CA ASP A 76 -7.23 -7.23 27.10
C ASP A 76 -6.36 -6.37 26.15
N PHE A 77 -5.09 -6.74 25.95
CA PHE A 77 -4.19 -6.00 25.07
C PHE A 77 -4.33 -6.48 23.63
N LYS A 78 -4.60 -5.54 22.71
CA LYS A 78 -4.82 -5.79 21.28
C LYS A 78 -3.97 -4.87 20.42
N ILE A 79 -3.35 -5.43 19.39
CA ILE A 79 -2.59 -4.70 18.38
C ILE A 79 -3.29 -4.92 17.04
N ASP A 80 -3.64 -3.82 16.37
CA ASP A 80 -4.17 -3.83 15.03
C ASP A 80 -3.07 -3.62 13.99
N LEU A 81 -3.12 -4.39 12.89
CA LEU A 81 -2.36 -4.05 11.70
C LEU A 81 -3.12 -2.97 10.95
N GLY A 82 -2.65 -1.73 11.04
CA GLY A 82 -3.30 -0.60 10.41
C GLY A 82 -2.34 0.39 9.77
N ILE A 83 -2.93 1.30 9.00
CA ILE A 83 -2.26 2.48 8.45
C ILE A 83 -2.86 3.75 9.05
N TYR A 84 -2.03 4.76 9.17
CA TYR A 84 -2.42 6.13 9.48
C TYR A 84 -1.85 7.02 8.38
N VAL A 85 -2.73 7.69 7.66
CA VAL A 85 -2.41 8.45 6.44
C VAL A 85 -3.10 9.78 6.42
#